data_AF-A0A7D7QS87-F1
#
_entry.id   AF-A0A7D7QS87-F1
#
_cell.length_a   1.000
_cell.length_b   1.000
_cell.length_c   1.000
_cell.angle_alpha   90.00
_cell.angle_beta   90.00
_cell.angle_gamma   90.00
#
_symmetry.space_group_name_H-M   'P 1'
#
loop_
_entity.id
_entity.type
_entity.pdbx_description
1 polymer ?
#
loop_
_entity_poly.entity_id
_entity_poly.type
_entity_poly.pdbx_seq_one_letter_code
_entity_poly.pdbx_strand_id
1 'polypeptide(L)'
;MTRRITSAVNSLVANFSRRNALLWLGGSGVTTALMVATQNEVSAKDKDKQELKLVNPPTLYNPTQNGYSHIAITPARARTVYISGQFGSDLQGNLVSADFEKQLIQAFKNLRYALAAVGAQPQDVAKTTVLIVDYNQNKLIPLGREIGNFWGNKPPANTLIPVPRLALDGMLFEIDAYAVIPEKRD
;
A
#
# COMPACT_ATOMS: atom_id res chain seq x y z
N MET A 1 19.63 -42.66 -27.24
CA MET A 1 18.91 -41.39 -27.32
C MET A 1 18.11 -41.22 -26.03
N THR A 2 18.20 -40.04 -25.39
CA THR A 2 17.29 -39.55 -24.34
C THR A 2 17.35 -40.16 -22.93
N ARG A 3 18.52 -40.16 -22.26
CA ARG A 3 18.59 -40.25 -20.76
C ARG A 3 19.90 -39.79 -20.10
N ARG A 4 20.64 -38.85 -20.70
CA ARG A 4 21.93 -38.36 -20.17
C ARG A 4 22.09 -36.84 -20.02
N ILE A 5 21.00 -36.07 -20.11
CA ILE A 5 21.07 -34.59 -20.06
C ILE A 5 20.58 -33.99 -18.72
N THR A 6 19.85 -34.73 -17.87
CA THR A 6 19.18 -34.13 -16.70
C THR A 6 19.99 -34.14 -15.39
N SER A 7 21.18 -34.74 -15.35
CA SER A 7 21.98 -34.85 -14.11
C SER A 7 23.13 -33.82 -14.01
N ALA A 8 23.47 -33.12 -15.09
CA ALA A 8 24.61 -32.19 -15.11
C ALA A 8 24.25 -30.75 -14.72
N VAL A 9 22.95 -30.41 -14.60
CA VAL A 9 22.50 -29.04 -14.32
C VAL A 9 22.43 -28.76 -12.81
N ASN A 10 22.22 -29.78 -11.98
CA ASN A 10 22.07 -29.61 -10.52
C ASN A 10 23.38 -29.63 -9.72
N SER A 11 24.53 -29.98 -10.31
CA SER A 11 25.82 -29.97 -9.61
C SER A 11 26.64 -28.68 -9.84
N LEU A 12 26.24 -27.80 -10.77
CA LEU A 12 26.99 -26.58 -11.08
C LEU A 12 26.59 -25.35 -10.24
N VAL A 13 25.49 -25.39 -9.50
CA VAL A 13 24.99 -24.24 -8.72
C VAL A 13 25.49 -24.26 -7.25
N ALA A 14 25.97 -25.42 -6.76
CA ALA A 14 26.31 -25.59 -5.34
C ALA A 14 27.70 -25.09 -4.92
N ASN A 15 28.56 -24.61 -5.85
CA ASN A 15 29.94 -24.22 -5.53
C ASN A 15 30.31 -22.75 -5.84
N PHE A 16 29.38 -21.88 -6.20
CA PHE A 16 29.68 -20.45 -6.33
C PHE A 16 29.57 -19.72 -4.99
N SER A 17 30.53 -20.01 -4.12
CA SER A 17 30.91 -19.17 -2.99
C SER A 17 32.36 -18.72 -3.18
N ARG A 18 32.50 -17.40 -3.28
CA ARG A 18 33.72 -16.58 -3.16
C ARG A 18 34.69 -16.57 -4.35
N ARG A 19 34.83 -15.35 -4.89
CA ARG A 19 35.95 -14.71 -5.61
C ARG A 19 35.81 -14.60 -7.14
N ASN A 20 35.88 -13.33 -7.57
CA ASN A 20 36.05 -12.82 -8.93
C ASN A 20 36.82 -13.78 -9.86
N ALA A 21 36.24 -14.06 -11.02
CA ALA A 21 36.96 -14.57 -12.17
C ALA A 21 36.44 -13.88 -13.44
N LEU A 22 37.20 -12.88 -13.90
CA LEU A 22 37.24 -12.48 -15.31
C LEU A 22 37.65 -13.70 -16.14
N LEU A 23 36.92 -14.01 -17.21
CA LEU A 23 37.45 -14.69 -18.40
C LEU A 23 36.48 -14.47 -19.58
N TRP A 24 36.99 -13.82 -20.62
CA TRP A 24 36.31 -13.46 -21.85
C TRP A 24 36.71 -14.46 -22.93
N LEU A 25 35.76 -15.20 -23.51
CA LEU A 25 35.90 -15.91 -24.79
C LEU A 25 34.50 -16.14 -25.42
N GLY A 26 34.19 -15.36 -26.45
CA GLY A 26 33.36 -15.72 -27.62
C GLY A 26 31.95 -16.29 -27.39
N GLY A 27 30.96 -15.45 -27.09
CA GLY A 27 29.55 -15.84 -27.08
C GLY A 27 28.60 -14.67 -26.84
N SER A 28 28.57 -13.69 -27.75
CA SER A 28 27.87 -12.40 -27.58
C SER A 28 26.38 -12.48 -27.24
N GLY A 29 25.69 -13.58 -27.57
CA GLY A 29 24.26 -13.75 -27.27
C GLY A 29 23.96 -14.21 -25.83
N VAL A 30 24.72 -15.17 -25.31
CA VAL A 30 24.41 -15.81 -24.02
C VAL A 30 24.80 -14.92 -22.84
N THR A 31 25.92 -14.20 -22.94
CA THR A 31 26.37 -13.27 -21.90
C THR A 31 25.43 -12.09 -21.74
N THR A 32 24.93 -11.56 -22.86
CA THR A 32 23.97 -10.45 -22.87
C THR A 32 22.63 -10.87 -22.27
N ALA A 33 22.10 -12.03 -22.65
CA ALA A 33 20.84 -12.55 -22.11
C ALA A 33 20.91 -12.81 -20.59
N LEU A 34 22.03 -13.37 -20.11
CA LEU A 34 22.22 -13.63 -18.68
C LEU A 34 22.42 -12.33 -17.88
N MET A 35 23.13 -11.33 -18.42
CA MET A 35 23.24 -9.99 -17.81
C MET A 35 21.90 -9.26 -17.76
N VAL A 36 21.08 -9.35 -18.83
CA VAL A 36 19.75 -8.72 -18.86
C VAL A 36 18.78 -9.43 -17.90
N ALA A 37 18.80 -10.77 -17.85
CA ALA A 37 17.98 -11.52 -16.90
C ALA A 37 18.36 -11.20 -15.44
N THR A 38 19.65 -11.16 -15.12
CA THR A 38 20.14 -10.80 -13.78
C THR A 38 19.84 -9.34 -13.42
N GLN A 39 19.97 -8.39 -14.36
CA GLN A 39 19.58 -6.99 -14.13
C GLN A 39 18.07 -6.85 -13.89
N ASN A 40 17.23 -7.55 -14.64
CA ASN A 40 15.77 -7.53 -14.45
C ASN A 40 15.37 -8.15 -13.11
N GLU A 41 16.00 -9.25 -12.70
CA GLU A 41 15.75 -9.87 -11.39
C GLU A 41 16.23 -9.01 -10.22
N VAL A 42 17.38 -8.34 -10.35
CA VAL A 42 17.89 -7.40 -9.34
C VAL A 42 17.00 -6.17 -9.25
N SER A 43 16.59 -5.59 -10.39
CA SER A 43 15.67 -4.44 -10.45
C SER A 43 14.29 -4.76 -9.84
N ALA A 44 13.72 -5.93 -10.14
CA ALA A 44 12.45 -6.37 -9.57
C ALA A 44 12.54 -6.60 -8.04
N LYS A 45 13.63 -7.20 -7.55
CA LYS A 45 13.85 -7.39 -6.10
C LYS A 45 14.10 -6.08 -5.36
N ASP A 46 14.73 -5.10 -6.01
CA ASP A 46 14.94 -3.78 -5.41
C ASP A 46 13.64 -2.98 -5.38
N LYS A 47 12.82 -2.99 -6.45
CA LYS A 47 11.48 -2.36 -6.44
C LYS A 47 10.60 -2.91 -5.31
N ASP A 48 10.59 -4.24 -5.10
CA ASP A 48 9.80 -4.90 -4.04
C ASP A 48 10.23 -4.49 -2.61
N LYS A 49 11.44 -3.93 -2.44
CA LYS A 49 11.93 -3.36 -1.17
C LYS A 49 11.66 -1.86 -1.00
N GLN A 50 11.24 -1.18 -2.07
CA GLN A 50 11.00 0.27 -2.05
C GLN A 50 9.52 0.63 -1.88
N GLU A 51 8.59 -0.32 -1.93
CA GLU A 51 7.15 -0.03 -1.87
C GLU A 51 6.50 -0.40 -0.53
N LEU A 52 5.38 0.26 -0.22
CA LEU A 52 4.51 -0.15 0.87
C LEU A 52 3.93 -1.53 0.59
N LYS A 53 4.13 -2.47 1.51
CA LYS A 53 3.59 -3.83 1.39
C LYS A 53 2.45 -4.06 2.36
N LEU A 54 1.31 -4.49 1.82
CA LEU A 54 0.15 -4.92 2.59
C LEU A 54 0.14 -6.44 2.68
N VAL A 55 -0.01 -6.98 3.90
CA VAL A 55 0.07 -8.43 4.15
C VAL A 55 -1.15 -8.88 4.94
N ASN A 56 -1.83 -9.90 4.38
CA ASN A 56 -2.88 -10.65 5.05
C ASN A 56 -2.38 -12.08 5.28
N PRO A 57 -1.92 -12.43 6.50
CA PRO A 57 -1.40 -13.77 6.76
C PRO A 57 -2.51 -14.82 6.63
N PRO A 58 -2.23 -16.00 6.06
CA PRO A 58 -3.24 -17.06 5.89
C PRO A 58 -3.73 -17.66 7.22
N THR A 59 -3.06 -17.33 8.33
CA THR A 59 -3.45 -17.73 9.70
C THR A 59 -4.52 -16.84 10.31
N LEU A 60 -4.91 -15.75 9.65
CA LEU A 60 -6.04 -14.88 10.01
C LEU A 60 -7.09 -14.91 8.90
N TYR A 61 -8.35 -14.59 9.22
CA TYR A 61 -9.39 -14.47 8.21
C TYR A 61 -9.02 -13.40 7.17
N ASN A 62 -9.49 -13.53 5.92
CA ASN A 62 -9.22 -12.54 4.89
C ASN A 62 -10.07 -11.27 5.10
N PRO A 63 -9.46 -10.10 5.40
CA PRO A 63 -10.19 -8.88 5.73
C PRO A 63 -10.55 -8.02 4.51
N THR A 64 -10.13 -8.38 3.30
CA THR A 64 -10.23 -7.49 2.12
C THR A 64 -11.67 -7.06 1.83
N GLN A 65 -12.66 -7.94 2.00
CA GLN A 65 -14.08 -7.58 1.82
C GLN A 65 -14.61 -6.60 2.88
N ASN A 66 -13.93 -6.52 4.03
CA ASN A 66 -14.23 -5.56 5.11
C ASN A 66 -13.42 -4.26 4.95
N GLY A 67 -12.68 -4.09 3.86
CA GLY A 67 -12.05 -2.82 3.52
C GLY A 67 -10.76 -2.51 4.26
N TYR A 68 -9.98 -3.51 4.68
CA TYR A 68 -8.67 -3.29 5.27
C TYR A 68 -7.68 -4.44 5.02
N SER A 69 -6.40 -4.20 5.31
CA SER A 69 -5.35 -5.23 5.38
C SER A 69 -4.86 -5.40 6.82
N HIS A 70 -4.48 -6.61 7.22
CA HIS A 70 -4.02 -6.88 8.60
C HIS A 70 -2.73 -6.14 8.94
N ILE A 71 -1.79 -6.07 7.99
CA ILE A 71 -0.44 -5.58 8.22
C ILE A 71 -0.03 -4.64 7.09
N ALA A 72 0.61 -3.53 7.45
CA ALA A 72 1.31 -2.63 6.55
C ALA A 72 2.81 -2.61 6.91
N ILE A 73 3.67 -2.89 5.93
CA ILE A 73 5.12 -2.89 6.07
C ILE A 73 5.65 -1.73 5.24
N THR A 74 6.26 -0.76 5.90
CA THR A 74 6.81 0.44 5.25
C THR A 74 8.23 0.17 4.73
N PRO A 75 8.63 0.75 3.58
CA PRO A 75 9.98 0.57 3.07
C PRO A 75 11.01 1.25 3.96
N ALA A 76 12.25 0.72 3.97
CA ALA A 76 13.32 1.22 4.85
C ALA A 76 13.79 2.65 4.51
N ARG A 77 13.60 3.10 3.26
CA ARG A 77 13.98 4.43 2.76
C ARG A 77 12.75 5.18 2.25
N ALA A 78 11.90 5.57 3.20
CA ALA A 78 10.67 6.28 2.90
C ALA A 78 10.49 7.48 3.84
N ARG A 79 9.93 8.55 3.30
CA ARG A 79 9.45 9.68 4.08
C ARG A 79 8.06 9.36 4.63
N THR A 80 7.91 9.38 5.95
CA THR A 80 6.61 9.29 6.61
C THR A 80 5.89 10.63 6.55
N VAL A 81 4.61 10.60 6.20
CA VAL A 81 3.71 11.75 6.21
C VAL A 81 2.59 11.47 7.20
N TYR A 82 2.50 12.29 8.23
CA TYR A 82 1.37 12.30 9.16
C TYR A 82 0.35 13.30 8.65
N ILE A 83 -0.90 12.85 8.45
CA ILE A 83 -1.98 13.67 7.91
C ILE A 83 -3.01 13.83 9.03
N SER A 84 -3.27 15.06 9.45
CA SER A 84 -4.33 15.34 10.42
C SER A 84 -5.68 14.78 9.96
N GLY A 85 -6.54 14.42 10.91
CA GLY A 85 -7.89 13.94 10.66
C GLY A 85 -8.65 14.82 9.66
N GLN A 86 -9.14 14.17 8.59
CA GLN A 86 -9.97 14.80 7.59
C GLN A 86 -11.44 14.49 7.89
N PHE A 87 -12.27 15.52 7.88
CA PHE A 87 -13.71 15.41 8.07
C PHE A 87 -14.46 16.01 6.88
N GLY A 88 -15.78 15.94 6.90
CA GLY A 88 -16.64 16.41 5.81
C GLY A 88 -16.75 17.92 5.71
N SER A 89 -15.62 18.63 5.53
CA SER A 89 -15.53 20.09 5.44
C SER A 89 -15.33 20.63 4.03
N ASP A 90 -15.80 21.86 3.81
CA ASP A 90 -15.43 22.72 2.68
C ASP A 90 -14.11 23.48 2.92
N LEU A 91 -13.72 24.34 1.97
CA LEU A 91 -12.49 25.16 2.06
C LEU A 91 -12.53 26.22 3.18
N GLN A 92 -13.71 26.53 3.72
CA GLN A 92 -13.89 27.47 4.82
C GLN A 92 -13.91 26.74 6.17
N GLY A 93 -13.85 25.40 6.18
CA GLY A 93 -13.91 24.58 7.38
C GLY A 93 -15.32 24.26 7.86
N ASN A 94 -16.35 24.59 7.08
CA ASN A 94 -17.75 24.29 7.44
C ASN A 94 -18.13 22.88 7.00
N LEU A 95 -19.05 22.23 7.73
CA LEU A 95 -19.61 20.95 7.32
C LEU A 95 -20.37 21.06 6.00
N VAL A 96 -20.07 20.19 5.04
CA VAL A 96 -20.75 20.18 3.74
C VAL A 96 -22.18 19.66 3.80
N SER A 97 -22.53 18.92 4.86
CA SER A 97 -23.87 18.37 5.06
C SER A 97 -24.06 17.85 6.49
N ALA A 98 -25.32 17.74 6.92
CA ALA A 98 -25.70 16.96 8.10
C ALA A 98 -25.83 15.44 7.80
N ASP A 99 -25.74 15.04 6.53
CA ASP A 99 -25.81 13.64 6.12
C ASP A 99 -24.45 12.92 6.25
N PHE A 100 -24.48 11.71 6.82
CA PHE A 100 -23.28 10.91 7.08
C PHE A 100 -22.53 10.54 5.79
N GLU A 101 -23.23 10.07 4.75
CA GLU A 101 -22.59 9.62 3.52
C GLU A 101 -21.95 10.79 2.78
N LYS A 102 -22.60 11.97 2.77
CA LYS A 102 -22.01 13.20 2.22
C LYS A 102 -20.76 13.65 2.97
N GLN A 103 -20.76 13.61 4.31
CA GLN A 103 -19.57 13.94 5.09
C GLN A 103 -18.43 12.95 4.85
N LEU A 104 -18.74 11.65 4.81
CA LEU A 104 -17.80 10.57 4.52
C LEU A 104 -17.14 10.76 3.16
N ILE A 105 -17.92 10.95 2.09
CA ILE A 105 -17.40 11.21 0.73
C ILE A 105 -16.49 12.44 0.74
N GLN A 106 -16.87 13.52 1.43
CA GLN A 106 -16.07 14.73 1.48
C GLN A 106 -14.76 14.53 2.27
N ALA A 107 -14.78 13.79 3.38
CA ALA A 107 -13.59 13.47 4.15
C ALA A 107 -12.55 12.70 3.31
N PHE A 108 -13.01 11.74 2.50
CA PHE A 108 -12.14 11.02 1.56
C PHE A 108 -11.59 11.92 0.45
N LYS A 109 -12.39 12.87 -0.07
CA LYS A 109 -11.87 13.89 -1.02
C LYS A 109 -10.80 14.76 -0.37
N ASN A 110 -11.04 15.21 0.87
CA ASN A 110 -10.10 16.02 1.63
C ASN A 110 -8.79 15.25 1.89
N LEU A 111 -8.87 13.96 2.23
CA LEU A 111 -7.68 13.09 2.32
C LEU A 111 -6.92 12.99 0.99
N ARG A 112 -7.62 12.89 -0.15
CA ARG A 112 -6.98 12.90 -1.47
C ARG A 112 -6.23 14.21 -1.73
N TYR A 113 -6.81 15.35 -1.36
CA TYR A 113 -6.14 16.64 -1.50
C TYR A 113 -4.91 16.76 -0.60
N ALA A 114 -5.00 16.31 0.66
CA ALA A 114 -3.87 16.30 1.58
C ALA A 114 -2.72 15.42 1.08
N LEU A 115 -3.02 14.23 0.57
CA LEU A 115 -2.03 13.35 -0.07
C LEU A 115 -1.38 14.01 -1.28
N ALA A 116 -2.19 14.57 -2.20
CA ALA A 116 -1.69 15.21 -3.41
C ALA A 116 -0.76 16.40 -3.10
N ALA A 117 -1.04 17.17 -2.05
CA ALA A 117 -0.25 18.32 -1.64
C ALA A 117 1.20 17.97 -1.25
N VAL A 118 1.46 16.72 -0.85
CA VAL A 118 2.81 16.22 -0.49
C VAL A 118 3.38 15.27 -1.55
N GLY A 119 2.73 15.15 -2.69
CA GLY A 119 3.09 14.21 -3.76
C GLY A 119 2.78 12.76 -3.44
N ALA A 120 1.92 12.47 -2.46
CA ALA A 120 1.47 11.11 -2.15
C ALA A 120 0.26 10.71 -3.00
N GLN A 121 0.09 9.41 -3.17
CA GLN A 121 -1.05 8.75 -3.79
C GLN A 121 -1.81 7.94 -2.73
N PRO A 122 -3.09 7.57 -2.97
CA PRO A 122 -3.83 6.65 -2.10
C PRO A 122 -3.06 5.39 -1.69
N GLN A 123 -2.28 4.83 -2.62
CA GLN A 123 -1.49 3.61 -2.43
C GLN A 123 -0.31 3.78 -1.47
N ASP A 124 0.06 5.01 -1.12
CA ASP A 124 1.10 5.29 -0.12
C ASP A 124 0.56 5.26 1.31
N VAL A 125 -0.77 5.27 1.49
CA VAL A 125 -1.38 5.26 2.83
C VAL A 125 -1.09 3.90 3.46
N ALA A 126 -0.33 3.92 4.56
CA ALA A 126 0.03 2.71 5.28
C ALA A 126 -1.06 2.29 6.26
N LYS A 127 -1.70 3.26 6.91
CA LYS A 127 -2.79 3.01 7.84
C LYS A 127 -3.75 4.18 7.94
N THR A 128 -4.99 3.83 8.21
CA THR A 128 -6.05 4.75 8.59
C THR A 128 -6.61 4.42 9.98
N THR A 129 -7.21 5.44 10.58
CA THR A 129 -8.15 5.33 11.70
C THR A 129 -9.40 6.09 11.31
N VAL A 130 -10.55 5.41 11.33
CA VAL A 130 -11.84 6.02 11.03
C VAL A 130 -12.67 6.13 12.30
N LEU A 131 -13.17 7.33 12.57
CA LEU A 131 -13.98 7.65 13.74
C LEU A 131 -15.41 7.92 13.28
N ILE A 132 -16.38 7.26 13.92
CA ILE A 132 -17.80 7.35 13.52
C ILE A 132 -18.67 7.68 14.72
N VAL A 133 -19.40 8.80 14.63
CA VAL A 133 -20.45 9.16 15.58
C VAL A 133 -21.73 8.41 15.23
N ASP A 134 -22.53 8.05 16.24
CA ASP A 134 -23.79 7.28 16.09
C ASP A 134 -23.62 6.03 15.22
N TYR A 135 -22.54 5.29 15.47
CA TYR A 135 -22.21 4.12 14.67
C TYR A 135 -23.31 3.05 14.72
N ASN A 136 -23.62 2.50 13.55
CA ASN A 136 -24.35 1.25 13.39
C ASN A 136 -23.80 0.51 12.16
N GLN A 137 -24.09 -0.79 12.04
CA GLN A 137 -23.52 -1.60 10.96
C GLN A 137 -23.95 -1.14 9.55
N ASN A 138 -25.09 -0.45 9.39
CA ASN A 138 -25.52 0.04 8.09
C ASN A 138 -24.56 1.12 7.54
N LYS A 139 -23.85 1.84 8.40
CA LYS A 139 -22.80 2.80 8.00
C LYS A 139 -21.58 2.13 7.35
N LEU A 140 -21.40 0.81 7.51
CA LEU A 140 -20.35 0.07 6.82
C LEU A 140 -20.58 -0.01 5.31
N ILE A 141 -21.82 0.09 4.84
CA ILE A 141 -22.14 0.02 3.41
C ILE A 141 -21.54 1.21 2.64
N PRO A 142 -21.85 2.48 2.97
CA PRO A 142 -21.23 3.62 2.30
C PRO A 142 -19.72 3.71 2.58
N LEU A 143 -19.26 3.35 3.79
CA LEU A 143 -17.83 3.32 4.10
C LEU A 143 -17.07 2.32 3.22
N GLY A 144 -17.58 1.10 3.08
CA GLY A 144 -16.98 0.07 2.23
C GLY A 144 -16.94 0.48 0.76
N ARG A 145 -17.99 1.18 0.28
CA ARG A 145 -18.01 1.74 -1.08
C ARG A 145 -16.91 2.77 -1.28
N GLU A 146 -16.75 3.72 -0.36
CA GLU A 146 -15.70 4.74 -0.48
C GLU A 146 -14.29 4.15 -0.33
N ILE A 147 -14.09 3.17 0.57
CA ILE A 147 -12.83 2.42 0.65
C ILE A 147 -12.52 1.74 -0.69
N GLY A 148 -13.51 1.08 -1.30
CA GLY A 148 -13.36 0.45 -2.62
C GLY A 148 -13.06 1.46 -3.73
N ASN A 149 -13.72 2.61 -3.73
CA ASN A 149 -13.45 3.70 -4.68
C ASN A 149 -12.04 4.28 -4.51
N PHE A 150 -11.53 4.32 -3.28
CA PHE A 150 -10.25 4.97 -2.97
C PHE A 150 -9.04 4.04 -3.14
N TRP A 151 -9.16 2.77 -2.73
CA TRP A 151 -8.06 1.80 -2.69
C TRP A 151 -8.30 0.52 -3.51
N GLY A 152 -9.48 0.33 -4.10
CA GLY A 152 -9.83 -0.92 -4.78
C GLY A 152 -9.77 -2.12 -3.83
N ASN A 153 -9.07 -3.17 -4.23
CA ASN A 153 -8.90 -4.40 -3.44
C ASN A 153 -7.64 -4.42 -2.57
N LYS A 154 -6.92 -3.30 -2.45
CA LYS A 154 -5.72 -3.16 -1.61
C LYS A 154 -5.83 -2.03 -0.58
N PRO A 155 -6.84 -2.08 0.31
CA PRO A 155 -7.00 -1.08 1.36
C PRO A 155 -5.88 -1.16 2.41
N PRO A 156 -5.52 -0.04 3.06
CA PRO A 156 -4.45 0.00 4.06
C PRO A 156 -4.82 -0.78 5.33
N ALA A 157 -3.89 -0.83 6.28
CA ALA A 157 -4.28 -1.20 7.64
C ALA A 157 -5.32 -0.20 8.18
N ASN A 158 -6.30 -0.65 8.94
CA ASN A 158 -7.38 0.21 9.40
C ASN A 158 -7.80 -0.09 10.83
N THR A 159 -8.31 0.94 11.52
CA THR A 159 -9.07 0.78 12.76
C THR A 159 -10.33 1.63 12.64
N LEU A 160 -11.50 1.04 12.92
CA LEU A 160 -12.75 1.76 13.04
C LEU A 160 -13.12 1.87 14.52
N ILE A 161 -13.38 3.10 14.97
CA ILE A 161 -13.72 3.40 16.36
C ILE A 161 -15.04 4.15 16.40
N PRO A 162 -16.12 3.55 16.94
CA PRO A 162 -17.31 4.28 17.33
C PRO A 162 -16.96 5.30 18.43
N VAL A 163 -17.34 6.57 18.26
CA VAL A 163 -17.08 7.64 19.23
C VAL A 163 -18.38 8.38 19.56
N PRO A 164 -18.53 8.92 20.78
CA PRO A 164 -19.77 9.61 21.16
C PRO A 164 -19.91 10.99 20.50
N ARG A 165 -18.78 11.61 20.11
CA ARG A 165 -18.73 12.91 19.41
C ARG A 165 -17.34 13.13 18.79
N LEU A 166 -17.26 14.08 17.88
CA LEU A 166 -16.01 14.60 17.30
C LEU A 166 -15.79 16.07 17.72
N ALA A 167 -14.82 16.76 17.11
CA ALA A 167 -14.37 18.08 17.56
C ALA A 167 -15.48 19.16 17.51
N LEU A 168 -16.25 19.20 16.42
CA LEU A 168 -17.32 20.17 16.17
C LEU A 168 -18.70 19.50 16.21
N ASP A 169 -19.71 20.27 16.57
CA ASP A 169 -21.11 19.80 16.54
C ASP A 169 -21.52 19.45 15.11
N GLY A 170 -22.23 18.32 14.97
CA GLY A 170 -22.69 17.81 13.68
C GLY A 170 -21.65 17.03 12.88
N MET A 171 -20.39 16.92 13.33
CA MET A 171 -19.42 16.00 12.72
C MET A 171 -19.83 14.55 12.96
N LEU A 172 -19.96 13.76 11.90
CA LEU A 172 -20.38 12.36 11.95
C LEU A 172 -19.28 11.37 11.53
N PHE A 173 -18.25 11.86 10.85
CA PHE A 173 -17.17 11.04 10.31
C PHE A 173 -15.85 11.81 10.30
N GLU A 174 -14.76 11.12 10.66
CA GLU A 174 -13.39 11.60 10.51
C GLU A 174 -12.49 10.44 10.10
N ILE A 175 -11.52 10.71 9.20
CA ILE A 175 -10.47 9.78 8.80
C ILE A 175 -9.09 10.37 9.08
N ASP A 176 -8.35 9.73 9.96
CA ASP A 176 -6.95 10.00 10.26
C ASP A 176 -6.07 9.02 9.47
N ALA A 177 -4.92 9.48 8.96
CA ALA A 177 -4.08 8.68 8.10
C ALA A 177 -2.59 9.01 8.26
N TYR A 178 -1.75 8.00 8.05
CA TYR A 178 -0.36 8.23 7.71
C TYR A 178 0.04 7.48 6.45
N ALA A 179 0.86 8.15 5.65
CA ALA A 179 1.36 7.65 4.38
C ALA A 179 2.88 7.54 4.41
N VAL A 180 3.44 6.75 3.50
CA VAL A 180 4.88 6.61 3.29
C VAL A 180 5.21 6.80 1.83
N ILE A 181 6.07 7.78 1.53
CA ILE A 181 6.50 8.08 0.17
C ILE A 181 7.94 7.57 0.01
N PRO A 182 8.21 6.64 -0.91
CA PRO A 182 9.57 6.17 -1.14
C PRO A 182 10.46 7.27 -1.72
N GLU A 183 11.76 7.24 -1.38
CA GLU A 183 12.74 8.23 -1.89
C GLU A 183 12.88 8.21 -3.41
N LYS A 184 12.67 7.06 -4.04
CA LYS A 184 12.61 6.90 -5.49
C LYS A 184 11.27 6.32 -5.89
N ARG A 185 10.56 7.05 -6.74
CA ARG A 185 9.44 6.56 -7.53
C ARG A 185 9.95 6.39 -8.95
N ASP A 186 9.94 5.15 -9.45
CA ASP A 186 10.29 4.86 -10.84
C ASP A 186 9.19 5.32 -11.81
#